data_AF-A0A447TZJ3-F1
#
_entry.id   AF-A0A447TZJ3-F1
#
_cell.length_a   1.000
_cell.length_b   1.000
_cell.length_c   1.000
_cell.angle_alpha   90.00
_cell.angle_beta   90.00
_cell.angle_gamma   90.00
#
_symmetry.space_group_name_H-M   'P 1'
#
loop_
_entity.id
_entity.type
_entity.pdbx_description
1 polymer ?
#
loop_
_entity_poly.entity_id
_entity_poly.type
_entity_poly.pdbx_seq_one_letter_code
_entity_poly.pdbx_strand_id
1 'polypeptide(L)'
;MGFFRRGPEKQPIFLAHCLRCDACIQACEADILQRGAGGYPSVDFKRGECSFCYACAQACTESLFLPRHTRAWDLVFTLTEKLPRQAIG
;
A
#
# COMPACT_ATOMS: atom_id res chain seq x y z
N MET A 1 4.53 -37.52 -4.32
CA MET A 1 5.37 -36.32 -4.48
C MET A 1 4.60 -35.28 -5.29
N GLY A 2 3.93 -34.35 -4.63
CA GLY A 2 3.21 -33.24 -5.29
C GLY A 2 3.90 -31.93 -4.99
N PHE A 3 4.23 -31.17 -6.05
CA PHE A 3 4.87 -29.85 -5.98
C PHE A 3 3.92 -28.83 -5.34
N PHE A 4 4.03 -28.62 -4.03
CA PHE A 4 3.43 -27.50 -3.32
C PHE A 4 4.34 -26.28 -3.49
N ARG A 5 4.09 -25.40 -4.46
CA ARG A 5 4.70 -24.06 -4.47
C ARG A 5 3.85 -23.10 -3.65
N ARG A 6 3.97 -23.19 -2.32
CA ARG A 6 3.52 -22.16 -1.39
C ARG A 6 4.59 -21.06 -1.33
N GLY A 7 4.29 -19.88 -1.88
CA GLY A 7 5.05 -18.66 -1.61
C GLY A 7 4.75 -18.14 -0.19
N PRO A 8 5.65 -17.33 0.40
CA PRO A 8 5.56 -16.97 1.81
C PRO A 8 4.42 -15.95 2.04
N GLU A 9 3.37 -16.43 2.70
CA GLU A 9 2.64 -15.75 3.78
C GLU A 9 3.14 -14.34 4.15
N LYS A 10 2.74 -13.34 3.37
CA LYS A 10 3.00 -11.91 3.63
C LYS A 10 1.99 -11.27 4.60
N GLN A 11 1.02 -12.06 5.09
CA GLN A 11 -0.15 -11.62 5.86
C GLN A 11 -0.12 -11.88 7.40
N PRO A 12 0.66 -12.82 7.98
CA PRO A 12 0.60 -13.06 9.42
C PRO A 12 1.28 -11.96 10.25
N ILE A 13 2.33 -11.32 9.73
CA ILE A 13 3.08 -10.28 10.45
C ILE A 13 2.23 -9.05 10.74
N PHE A 14 1.41 -8.59 9.78
CA PHE A 14 0.57 -7.42 10.02
C PHE A 14 -0.43 -7.67 11.14
N LEU A 15 -1.14 -8.80 11.09
CA LEU A 15 -2.14 -9.16 12.11
C LEU A 15 -1.50 -9.46 13.47
N ALA A 16 -0.26 -9.97 13.49
CA ALA A 16 0.46 -10.25 14.74
C ALA A 16 1.03 -8.99 15.42
N HIS A 17 1.49 -8.01 14.64
CA HIS A 17 2.19 -6.83 15.16
C HIS A 17 1.32 -5.58 15.25
N CYS A 18 0.22 -5.49 14.49
CA CYS A 18 -0.67 -4.34 14.59
C CYS A 18 -1.38 -4.31 15.96
N LEU A 19 -0.99 -3.35 16.79
CA LEU A 19 -1.54 -3.14 18.15
C LEU A 19 -2.97 -2.59 18.15
N ARG A 20 -3.53 -2.22 16.98
CA ARG A 20 -4.88 -1.65 16.85
C ARG A 20 -5.09 -0.37 17.68
N CYS A 21 -4.04 0.44 17.79
CA CYS A 21 -3.99 1.68 18.59
C CYS A 21 -4.56 2.94 17.89
N ASP A 22 -5.00 2.81 16.63
CA ASP A 22 -5.54 3.90 15.80
C ASP A 22 -4.60 5.06 15.46
N ALA A 23 -3.32 5.03 15.85
CA ALA A 23 -2.38 6.12 15.53
C ALA A 23 -2.32 6.43 14.03
N CYS A 24 -2.32 5.41 13.17
CA CYS A 24 -2.35 5.58 11.72
C CYS A 24 -3.66 6.16 11.18
N ILE A 25 -4.79 5.89 11.85
CA ILE A 25 -6.11 6.43 11.50
C ILE A 25 -6.12 7.94 11.81
N GLN A 26 -5.69 8.32 13.02
CA GLN A 26 -5.66 9.72 13.45
C GLN A 26 -4.68 10.59 12.64
N ALA A 27 -3.58 9.99 12.18
CA ALA A 27 -2.56 10.70 11.39
C ALA A 27 -2.92 10.83 9.90
N CYS A 28 -4.03 10.24 9.42
CA CYS A 28 -4.39 10.28 8.01
C CYS A 28 -4.98 11.66 7.64
N GLU A 29 -4.17 12.52 7.04
CA GLU A 29 -4.59 13.86 6.60
C GLU A 29 -5.77 13.84 5.62
N ALA A 30 -5.85 12.81 4.77
CA ALA A 30 -6.94 12.63 3.82
C ALA A 30 -8.23 12.04 4.44
N ASP A 31 -8.18 11.64 5.71
CA ASP A 31 -9.34 11.09 6.46
C ASP A 31 -10.02 9.90 5.76
N ILE A 32 -9.21 9.04 5.10
CA ILE A 32 -9.68 7.84 4.40
C ILE A 32 -9.48 6.55 5.20
N LEU A 33 -8.79 6.60 6.35
CA LEU A 33 -8.58 5.43 7.20
C LEU A 33 -9.62 5.40 8.31
N GLN A 34 -10.23 4.24 8.53
CA GLN A 34 -11.20 4.01 9.59
C GLN A 34 -10.96 2.66 10.29
N ARG A 35 -11.51 2.49 11.49
CA ARG A 35 -11.48 1.20 12.18
C ARG A 35 -12.46 0.24 11.52
N GLY A 36 -11.93 -0.87 10.98
CA GLY A 36 -12.73 -1.93 10.37
C GLY A 36 -13.30 -2.94 11.38
N ALA A 37 -14.10 -3.89 10.90
CA ALA A 37 -14.81 -4.87 11.73
C ALA A 37 -13.89 -5.77 12.61
N GLY A 38 -12.64 -5.99 12.20
CA GLY A 38 -11.63 -6.73 12.98
C GLY A 38 -10.83 -5.85 13.96
N GLY A 39 -11.16 -4.56 14.07
CA GLY A 39 -10.40 -3.58 14.84
C GLY A 39 -9.10 -3.10 14.16
N TYR A 40 -8.78 -3.57 12.96
CA TYR A 40 -7.65 -3.11 12.15
C TYR A 40 -8.02 -1.89 11.31
N PRO A 41 -7.06 -1.04 10.93
CA PRO A 41 -7.30 0.05 9.99
C PRO A 41 -7.77 -0.49 8.64
N SER A 42 -8.77 0.17 8.05
CA SER A 42 -9.35 -0.13 6.74
C SER A 42 -9.51 1.17 5.96
N VAL A 43 -9.34 1.11 4.65
CA VAL A 43 -9.46 2.28 3.77
C VAL A 43 -10.92 2.40 3.30
N ASP A 44 -11.51 3.59 3.44
CA ASP A 44 -12.79 3.94 2.83
C ASP A 44 -12.61 4.95 1.70
N PHE A 45 -12.55 4.44 0.47
CA PHE A 45 -12.39 5.25 -0.75
C PHE A 45 -13.61 6.12 -1.09
N LYS A 46 -14.73 5.99 -0.36
CA LYS A 46 -15.86 6.92 -0.52
C LYS A 46 -15.57 8.28 0.12
N ARG A 47 -14.61 8.35 1.06
CA ARG A 47 -14.21 9.58 1.76
C ARG A 47 -13.15 10.38 0.98
N GLY A 48 -12.44 9.73 0.04
CA GLY A 48 -11.43 10.34 -0.80
C GLY A 48 -10.34 9.35 -1.21
N GLU A 49 -9.17 9.88 -1.56
CA GLU A 49 -8.01 9.12 -1.99
C GLU A 49 -6.78 9.29 -1.08
N CYS A 50 -5.82 8.37 -1.22
CA CYS A 50 -4.54 8.50 -0.56
C CYS A 50 -3.64 9.44 -1.37
N SER A 51 -3.15 10.51 -0.76
CA SER A 51 -2.19 11.45 -1.36
C SER A 51 -0.73 10.96 -1.29
N PHE A 52 -0.49 9.76 -0.76
CA PHE A 52 0.84 9.19 -0.52
C PHE A 52 1.75 10.08 0.38
N CYS A 53 1.15 10.83 1.32
CA CYS A 53 1.88 11.72 2.25
C CYS A 53 2.76 10.98 3.28
N TYR A 54 2.51 9.69 3.51
CA TYR A 54 3.22 8.84 4.47
C TYR A 54 2.98 9.13 5.96
N ALA A 55 2.09 10.06 6.32
CA ALA A 55 1.80 10.40 7.72
C ALA A 55 1.35 9.19 8.57
N CYS A 56 0.52 8.31 8.01
CA CYS A 56 0.08 7.08 8.68
C CYS A 56 1.23 6.11 9.02
N ALA A 57 2.23 6.02 8.15
CA ALA A 57 3.41 5.19 8.37
C ALA A 57 4.34 5.79 9.42
N GLN A 58 4.47 7.12 9.46
CA GLN A 58 5.29 7.83 10.44
C GLN A 58 4.70 7.77 11.86
N ALA A 59 3.36 7.77 11.97
CA ALA A 59 2.68 7.68 13.25
C ALA A 59 2.64 6.25 13.84
N CYS A 60 2.92 5.22 13.03
CA CYS A 60 2.93 3.84 13.50
C CYS A 60 4.25 3.53 14.20
N THR A 61 4.20 3.14 15.47
CA THR A 61 5.38 2.74 16.25
C THR A 61 5.92 1.36 15.86
N GLU A 62 5.12 0.57 15.15
CA GLU A 62 5.47 -0.77 14.70
C GLU A 62 6.03 -0.74 13.28
N SER A 63 6.98 -1.63 12.97
CA SER A 63 7.59 -1.78 11.65
C SER A 63 6.67 -2.50 10.65
N LEU A 64 5.47 -1.95 10.44
CA LEU A 64 4.42 -2.51 9.57
C LEU A 64 4.44 -1.95 8.15
N PHE A 65 5.08 -0.80 7.95
CA PHE A 65 5.15 -0.11 6.68
C PHE A 65 6.55 -0.25 6.07
N LEU A 66 6.59 -0.42 4.74
CA LEU A 66 7.85 -0.31 4.01
C LEU A 66 8.33 1.16 4.01
N PRO A 67 9.61 1.42 3.75
CA PRO A 67 10.10 2.78 3.50
C PRO A 67 9.44 3.44 2.28
N ARG A 68 9.29 4.79 2.33
CA ARG A 68 8.63 5.58 1.26
C ARG A 68 9.21 5.39 -0.13
N HIS A 69 10.51 5.17 -0.21
CA HIS A 69 11.26 5.03 -1.46
C HIS A 69 11.40 3.57 -1.89
N THR A 70 10.70 2.63 -1.25
CA THR A 70 10.66 1.25 -1.72
C THR A 70 9.88 1.17 -3.03
N ARG A 71 10.49 0.55 -4.04
CA ARG A 71 9.81 0.28 -5.32
C ARG A 71 8.59 -0.59 -5.05
N ALA A 72 7.42 -0.17 -5.55
CA ALA A 72 6.18 -0.92 -5.39
C ALA A 72 6.23 -2.29 -6.10
N TRP A 73 6.94 -2.36 -7.23
CA TRP A 73 7.20 -3.57 -8.00
C TRP A 73 8.55 -3.47 -8.71
N ASP A 74 9.19 -4.63 -8.95
CA ASP A 74 10.41 -4.74 -9.74
C ASP A 74 10.08 -5.07 -11.20
N LEU A 75 9.24 -4.25 -11.84
CA LEU A 75 8.92 -4.37 -13.27
C LEU A 75 9.85 -3.50 -14.08
N VAL A 76 10.49 -4.11 -15.08
CA VAL A 76 11.22 -3.42 -16.14
C VAL A 76 10.36 -3.51 -17.39
N PHE A 77 9.93 -2.36 -17.90
CA PHE A 77 9.22 -2.31 -19.18
C PHE A 77 10.08 -1.61 -20.22
N THR A 78 10.14 -2.18 -21.41
CA THR A 78 10.84 -1.61 -22.57
C THR A 78 9.79 -1.07 -23.53
N LEU A 79 9.75 0.26 -23.70
CA LEU A 79 8.94 0.88 -24.73
C LEU A 79 9.60 0.66 -26.09
N THR A 80 9.04 -0.21 -26.93
CA THR A 80 9.41 -0.33 -28.34
C THR A 80 8.55 0.63 -29.15
N GLU A 81 9.12 1.77 -29.58
CA GLU A 81 8.42 2.69 -30.47
C GLU A 81 8.24 2.07 -31.86
N LYS A 82 7.00 2.06 -32.33
CA LYS A 82 6.68 2.09 -33.76
C LYS A 82 5.54 3.08 -33.98
N LEU A 83 5.78 4.35 -33.63
CA LEU A 83 4.80 5.42 -33.84
C LEU A 83 5.01 6.03 -35.24
N PRO A 84 4.05 5.94 -36.17
CA PRO A 84 4.09 6.81 -37.36
C PRO A 84 3.85 8.25 -36.91
N ARG A 85 4.72 9.17 -37.34
CA ARG A 85 4.54 10.62 -37.18
C ARG A 85 3.20 11.01 -37.79
N GLN A 86 2.20 11.33 -36.96
CA GLN A 86 1.07 12.10 -37.44
C GLN A 86 1.55 13.55 -37.57
N ALA A 87 1.78 13.96 -38.82
CA ALA A 87 1.95 15.36 -39.16
C ALA A 87 0.63 16.07 -38.85
N ILE A 88 0.62 16.86 -37.77
CA ILE A 88 -0.39 17.89 -37.60
C ILE A 88 -0.19 18.91 -38.72
N GLY A 89 -1.21 19.08 -39.56
CA GLY A 89 -1.24 20.08 -40.63
C GLY A 89 -1.35 21.50 -40.09
#